data_AF-A0A2V5NIN5-F1
#
_entry.id   AF-A0A2V5NIN5-F1
#
_cell.length_a   1.000
_cell.length_b   1.000
_cell.length_c   1.000
_cell.angle_alpha   90.00
_cell.angle_beta   90.00
_cell.angle_gamma   90.00
#
_symmetry.space_group_name_H-M   'P 1'
#
loop_
_entity.id
_entity.type
_entity.pdbx_description
1 polymer ?
#
loop_
_entity_poly.entity_id
_entity_poly.type
_entity_poly.pdbx_seq_one_letter_code
_entity_poly.pdbx_strand_id
1 'polypeptide(L)'
;MFFRLYRYLLITLAFLIPAKALQAITPTPTPTPVPTRTVSFAWVASPSAGVIGYKIFWGTGSRNYQNVRDVKNVTTTSLTLSQTSQYYVAVAAYSMSTSSAMSNEVIVPVSSVTW
;
A
#
# COMPACT_ATOMS: atom_id res chain seq x y z
N MET A 1 39.94 4.65 33.74
CA MET A 1 40.49 3.28 33.62
C MET A 1 39.65 2.39 34.53
N PHE A 2 39.15 1.24 34.04
CA PHE A 2 38.24 0.29 34.72
C PHE A 2 36.80 0.86 34.89
N PHE A 3 35.76 0.46 34.15
CA PHE A 3 35.11 -0.85 34.12
C PHE A 3 34.39 -1.08 32.77
N ARG A 4 35.03 -1.77 31.82
CA ARG A 4 34.36 -2.32 30.62
C ARG A 4 34.71 -3.79 30.37
N LEU A 5 35.04 -4.53 31.43
CA LEU A 5 35.46 -5.94 31.35
C LEU A 5 34.46 -6.96 31.94
N TYR A 6 33.23 -6.56 32.30
CA TYR A 6 32.20 -7.51 32.78
C TYR A 6 31.35 -8.13 31.65
N ARG A 7 31.56 -7.72 30.39
CA ARG A 7 30.77 -8.20 29.24
C ARG A 7 31.43 -9.36 28.47
N TYR A 8 32.57 -9.87 28.95
CA TYR A 8 33.29 -10.98 28.33
C TYR A 8 33.22 -12.30 29.15
N LEU A 9 32.49 -12.32 30.27
CA LEU A 9 32.34 -13.50 31.15
C LEU A 9 31.13 -14.39 30.82
N LEU A 10 30.57 -14.35 29.60
CA LEU A 10 29.40 -15.16 29.22
C LEU A 10 29.58 -16.04 27.96
N ILE A 11 30.77 -16.06 27.35
CA ILE A 11 30.98 -16.74 26.05
C ILE A 11 31.56 -18.17 26.20
N THR A 12 31.83 -18.65 27.41
CA THR A 12 32.28 -20.04 27.63
C THR A 12 31.13 -21.01 27.91
N LEU A 13 30.20 -21.16 26.96
CA LEU A 13 29.30 -22.32 26.99
C LEU A 13 29.32 -23.04 25.64
N ALA A 14 30.21 -24.02 25.55
CA ALA A 14 30.21 -25.05 24.53
C ALA A 14 28.89 -25.83 24.59
N PHE A 15 28.04 -25.65 23.58
CA PHE A 15 27.03 -26.64 23.24
C PHE A 15 27.47 -27.35 21.96
N LEU A 16 28.06 -28.51 22.21
CA LEU A 16 28.08 -29.67 21.34
C LEU A 16 26.78 -29.72 20.50
N ILE A 17 26.87 -29.55 19.18
CA ILE A 17 25.74 -29.85 18.28
C ILE A 17 25.91 -31.31 17.86
N PRO A 18 25.18 -32.30 18.43
CA PRO A 18 25.05 -33.57 17.76
C PRO A 18 24.00 -33.46 16.65
N ALA A 19 24.10 -34.40 15.72
CA ALA A 19 23.16 -34.71 14.65
C ALA A 19 23.17 -33.77 13.44
N LYS A 20 23.87 -34.24 12.42
CA LYS A 20 23.69 -33.93 11.01
C LYS A 20 22.19 -34.04 10.66
N ALA A 21 21.49 -32.91 10.61
CA ALA A 21 20.11 -32.85 10.16
C ALA A 21 20.06 -33.19 8.66
N LEU A 22 19.36 -34.26 8.30
CA LEU A 22 18.89 -34.49 6.93
C LEU A 22 17.88 -33.38 6.61
N GLN A 23 18.29 -32.37 5.85
CA GLN A 23 17.38 -31.31 5.41
C GLN A 23 16.33 -31.89 4.47
N ALA A 24 15.07 -31.91 4.90
CA ALA A 24 13.94 -32.04 4.00
C ALA A 24 13.84 -30.74 3.19
N ILE A 25 14.08 -30.81 1.87
CA ILE A 25 13.87 -29.69 0.94
C ILE A 25 12.37 -29.50 0.68
N THR A 26 11.63 -28.90 1.61
CA THR A 26 10.27 -28.44 1.30
C THR A 26 10.41 -27.35 0.25
N PRO A 27 9.85 -27.50 -0.98
CA PRO A 27 9.90 -26.42 -1.95
C PRO A 27 9.17 -25.21 -1.35
N THR A 28 9.85 -24.06 -1.29
CA THR A 28 9.21 -22.79 -0.93
C THR A 28 8.04 -22.58 -1.89
N PRO A 29 6.79 -22.40 -1.41
CA PRO A 29 5.68 -22.12 -2.31
C PRO A 29 6.01 -20.85 -3.09
N THR A 30 6.00 -20.94 -4.42
CA THR A 30 6.12 -19.76 -5.28
C THR A 30 4.88 -18.89 -5.04
N PRO A 31 5.03 -17.62 -4.62
CA PRO A 31 3.88 -16.75 -4.44
C PRO A 31 3.16 -16.60 -5.79
N THR A 32 1.88 -16.95 -5.84
CA THR A 32 1.06 -16.72 -7.03
C THR A 32 0.90 -15.21 -7.24
N PRO A 33 1.27 -14.65 -8.41
CA PRO A 33 1.08 -13.24 -8.66
C PRO A 33 -0.42 -12.90 -8.63
N VAL A 34 -0.78 -11.84 -7.90
CA VAL A 34 -2.14 -11.32 -7.88
C VAL A 34 -2.38 -10.57 -9.19
N PRO A 35 -3.42 -10.94 -9.97
CA PRO A 35 -3.69 -10.25 -11.21
C PRO A 35 -4.13 -8.81 -10.93
N THR A 36 -3.70 -7.87 -11.76
CA THR A 36 -3.97 -6.44 -11.60
C THR A 36 -4.50 -5.83 -12.90
N ARG A 37 -5.19 -4.70 -12.78
CA ARG A 37 -5.63 -3.89 -13.93
C ARG A 37 -5.39 -2.41 -13.68
N THR A 38 -5.23 -1.66 -14.76
CA THR A 38 -5.16 -0.21 -14.72
C THR A 38 -6.55 0.38 -14.93
N VAL A 39 -7.01 1.18 -13.99
CA VAL A 39 -8.30 1.89 -14.06
C VAL A 39 -8.02 3.38 -14.15
N SER A 40 -8.63 4.05 -15.12
CA SER A 40 -8.51 5.51 -15.30
C SER A 40 -9.67 6.22 -14.62
N PHE A 41 -9.34 7.30 -13.92
CA PHE A 41 -10.28 8.15 -13.20
C PHE A 41 -10.19 9.56 -13.76
N ALA A 42 -11.35 10.20 -13.88
CA ALA A 42 -11.48 11.60 -14.25
C ALA A 42 -12.50 12.26 -13.33
N TRP A 43 -12.29 13.52 -13.00
CA TRP A 43 -13.21 14.31 -12.18
C TRP A 43 -13.33 15.74 -12.70
N VAL A 44 -14.45 16.39 -12.36
CA VAL A 44 -14.65 17.80 -12.63
C VAL A 44 -13.80 18.60 -11.64
N ALA A 45 -13.10 19.63 -12.14
CA ALA A 45 -12.32 20.52 -11.30
C ALA A 45 -13.20 21.21 -10.26
N SER A 46 -12.66 21.39 -9.04
CA SER A 46 -13.38 22.11 -7.99
C SER A 46 -13.56 23.59 -8.38
N PRO A 47 -14.74 24.20 -8.13
CA PRO A 47 -15.00 25.60 -8.49
C PRO A 47 -14.25 26.61 -7.61
N SER A 48 -13.57 26.16 -6.55
CA SER A 48 -12.81 27.03 -5.65
C SER A 48 -11.53 27.52 -6.32
N ALA A 49 -11.37 28.86 -6.39
CA ALA A 49 -10.22 29.51 -7.03
C ALA A 49 -8.86 29.26 -6.35
N GLY A 50 -8.84 28.64 -5.16
CA GLY A 50 -7.62 28.39 -4.38
C GLY A 50 -6.98 27.01 -4.58
N VAL A 51 -7.55 26.17 -5.44
CA VAL A 51 -7.09 24.78 -5.60
C VAL A 51 -5.74 24.73 -6.31
N ILE A 52 -4.76 24.13 -5.63
CA ILE A 52 -3.39 23.95 -6.15
C ILE A 52 -3.09 22.50 -6.52
N GLY A 53 -3.99 21.57 -6.21
CA GLY A 53 -3.86 20.17 -6.59
C GLY A 53 -4.95 19.26 -6.02
N TYR A 54 -4.82 17.97 -6.32
CA TYR A 54 -5.75 16.93 -5.93
C TYR A 54 -5.01 15.74 -5.31
N LYS A 55 -5.69 15.08 -4.38
CA LYS A 55 -5.29 13.78 -3.84
C LYS A 55 -6.36 12.76 -4.17
N ILE A 56 -5.95 11.61 -4.69
CA ILE A 56 -6.81 10.45 -4.90
C ILE A 56 -6.62 9.47 -3.75
N PHE A 57 -7.72 8.96 -3.23
CA PHE A 57 -7.78 8.04 -2.09
C PHE A 57 -8.46 6.76 -2.54
N TRP A 58 -7.92 5.61 -2.13
CA TRP A 58 -8.56 4.34 -2.41
C TRP A 58 -8.38 3.32 -1.30
N GLY A 59 -9.36 2.44 -1.15
CA GLY A 59 -9.34 1.39 -0.15
C GLY A 59 -10.36 0.29 -0.41
N THR A 60 -10.31 -0.78 0.39
CA THR A 60 -11.23 -1.91 0.28
C THR A 60 -12.50 -1.75 1.12
N GLY A 61 -12.63 -0.66 1.87
CA GLY A 61 -13.84 -0.30 2.62
C GLY A 61 -14.38 1.08 2.22
N SER A 62 -15.71 1.22 2.19
CA SER A 62 -16.35 2.51 1.88
C SER A 62 -15.94 3.55 2.92
N ARG A 63 -15.50 4.72 2.46
CA ARG A 63 -14.97 5.82 3.28
C ARG A 63 -13.79 5.44 4.20
N ASN A 64 -13.19 4.27 4.00
CA ASN A 64 -11.99 3.80 4.71
C ASN A 64 -10.88 3.53 3.70
N TYR A 65 -10.11 4.58 3.42
CA TYR A 65 -9.05 4.55 2.42
C TYR A 65 -7.70 4.29 3.09
N GLN A 66 -7.06 3.17 2.77
CA GLN A 66 -5.72 2.84 3.29
C GLN A 66 -4.62 3.50 2.46
N ASN A 67 -4.95 3.94 1.24
CA ASN A 67 -3.99 4.48 0.30
C ASN A 67 -4.39 5.89 -0.15
N VAL A 68 -3.37 6.72 -0.36
CA VAL A 68 -3.50 8.08 -0.88
C VAL A 68 -2.36 8.35 -1.86
N ARG A 69 -2.66 9.08 -2.93
CA ARG A 69 -1.66 9.59 -3.86
C ARG A 69 -1.95 11.06 -4.16
N ASP A 70 -0.94 11.89 -4.01
CA ASP A 70 -0.97 13.26 -4.52
C ASP A 70 -0.74 13.23 -6.03
N VAL A 71 -1.75 13.66 -6.79
CA VAL A 71 -1.72 13.69 -8.26
C VAL A 71 -1.43 15.09 -8.79
N LYS A 72 -1.21 16.08 -7.91
CA LYS A 72 -0.98 17.50 -8.26
C LYS A 72 -2.19 18.09 -8.97
N ASN A 73 -1.97 19.16 -9.74
CA ASN A 73 -3.03 19.90 -10.42
C ASN A 73 -3.44 19.24 -11.74
N VAL A 74 -3.94 18.00 -11.66
CA VAL A 74 -4.52 17.26 -12.77
C VAL A 74 -5.95 16.88 -12.44
N THR A 75 -6.76 16.63 -13.46
CA THR A 75 -8.15 16.16 -13.32
C THR A 75 -8.34 14.72 -13.80
N THR A 76 -7.24 14.05 -14.15
CA THR A 76 -7.23 12.66 -14.60
C THR A 76 -6.04 11.92 -13.99
N THR A 77 -6.23 10.64 -13.68
CA THR A 77 -5.15 9.77 -13.21
C THR A 77 -5.50 8.31 -13.45
N SER A 78 -4.53 7.42 -13.28
CA SER A 78 -4.75 5.97 -13.38
C SER A 78 -4.18 5.26 -12.17
N LEU A 79 -4.90 4.25 -11.67
CA LEU A 79 -4.45 3.39 -10.58
C LEU A 79 -4.36 1.94 -11.07
N THR A 80 -3.29 1.26 -10.68
CA THR A 80 -3.17 -0.18 -10.82
C THR A 80 -3.78 -0.83 -9.57
N LEU A 81 -4.87 -1.56 -9.75
CA LEU A 81 -5.66 -2.17 -8.67
C LEU A 81 -5.70 -3.70 -8.85
N SER A 82 -5.77 -4.41 -7.73
CA SER A 82 -5.99 -5.86 -7.76
C SER A 82 -7.31 -6.17 -8.46
N GLN A 83 -7.28 -7.18 -9.34
CA GLN A 83 -8.48 -7.67 -9.98
C GLN A 83 -9.38 -8.46 -9.04
N THR A 84 -8.83 -8.98 -7.94
CA THR A 84 -9.50 -9.85 -6.97
C THR A 84 -10.22 -9.10 -5.84
N SER A 85 -10.12 -7.77 -5.81
CA SER A 85 -10.65 -6.95 -4.73
C SER A 85 -11.53 -5.82 -5.27
N GLN A 86 -12.58 -5.50 -4.53
CA GLN A 86 -13.35 -4.29 -4.74
C GLN A 86 -12.64 -3.10 -4.09
N TYR A 87 -12.64 -1.96 -4.76
CA TYR A 87 -12.09 -0.72 -4.24
C TYR A 87 -13.13 0.40 -4.24
N TYR A 88 -12.99 1.27 -3.25
CA TYR A 88 -13.72 2.51 -3.11
C TYR A 88 -12.74 3.66 -3.33
N VAL A 89 -13.05 4.54 -4.27
CA VAL A 89 -12.13 5.59 -4.71
C VAL A 89 -12.80 6.95 -4.59
N ALA A 90 -12.10 7.91 -3.99
CA ALA A 90 -12.57 9.28 -3.87
C ALA A 90 -11.41 10.27 -4.12
N VAL A 91 -11.75 11.51 -4.44
CA VAL A 91 -10.78 12.59 -4.68
C VAL A 91 -11.09 13.76 -3.76
N ALA A 92 -10.04 14.41 -3.24
CA ALA A 92 -10.16 15.70 -2.57
C ALA A 92 -9.24 16.72 -3.22
N ALA A 93 -9.73 17.93 -3.40
CA ALA A 93 -8.93 19.07 -3.81
C ALA A 93 -8.21 19.65 -2.58
N TYR A 94 -7.05 20.25 -2.77
CA TYR A 94 -6.38 20.98 -1.71
C TYR A 94 -5.84 22.33 -2.20
N SER A 95 -5.84 23.28 -1.28
CA SER A 95 -5.28 24.63 -1.40
C SER A 95 -4.01 24.73 -0.53
N MET A 96 -3.36 25.90 -0.48
CA MET A 96 -2.18 26.08 0.37
C MET A 96 -2.46 25.89 1.87
N SER A 97 -3.69 26.17 2.31
CA SER A 97 -4.07 26.19 3.73
C SER A 97 -5.08 25.12 4.13
N THR A 98 -5.84 24.56 3.19
CA THR A 98 -7.00 23.71 3.48
C THR A 98 -7.20 22.62 2.43
N SER A 99 -7.86 21.52 2.81
CA SER A 99 -8.35 20.51 1.88
C SER A 99 -9.88 20.56 1.81
N SER A 100 -10.45 20.25 0.65
CA SER A 100 -11.89 20.17 0.45
C SER A 100 -12.48 18.92 1.12
N ALA A 101 -13.81 18.87 1.20
CA ALA A 101 -14.50 17.60 1.38
C ALA A 101 -14.16 16.63 0.23
N MET A 102 -14.29 15.33 0.51
CA MET A 102 -14.14 14.28 -0.49
C MET A 102 -15.25 14.37 -1.54
N SER A 103 -14.94 13.96 -2.77
CA SER A 103 -15.92 13.75 -3.83
C SER A 103 -16.93 12.65 -3.49
N ASN A 104 -17.91 12.45 -4.36
CA ASN A 104 -18.62 11.18 -4.39
C ASN A 104 -17.62 10.01 -4.58
N GLU A 105 -17.96 8.88 -3.97
CA GLU A 105 -17.15 7.68 -4.04
C GLU A 105 -17.49 6.89 -5.30
N VAL A 106 -16.47 6.42 -6.00
CA VAL A 106 -16.58 5.51 -7.14
C VAL A 106 -16.24 4.11 -6.67
N ILE A 107 -17.13 3.16 -6.97
CA ILE A 107 -16.90 1.74 -6.68
C ILE A 107 -16.25 1.10 -7.89
N VAL A 108 -15.07 0.53 -7.68
CA VAL A 108 -14.37 -0.30 -8.65
C VAL A 108 -14.61 -1.76 -8.25
N PRO A 109 -15.50 -2.50 -8.93
CA PRO A 109 -15.87 -3.85 -8.54
C PRO A 109 -14.70 -4.83 -8.76
N VAL A 110 -14.78 -6.03 -8.18
CA VAL A 110 -13.92 -7.15 -8.59
C VAL A 110 -14.10 -7.36 -10.10
N SER A 111 -13.03 -7.70 -10.82
CA SER A 111 -13.18 -8.13 -12.21
C SER A 111 -12.31 -9.35 -12.43
N SER A 112 -12.92 -10.46 -12.77
CA SER A 112 -12.23 -11.67 -13.21
C SER A 112 -11.86 -11.54 -14.68
N VAL A 113 -10.62 -11.92 -15.04
CA VAL A 113 -10.28 -12.20 -16.44
C VAL A 113 -11.01 -13.48 -16.82
N THR A 114 -12.03 -13.37 -17.67
CA THR A 114 -12.62 -14.52 -18.35
C THR A 114 -11.82 -14.74 -19.64
N TRP A 115 -11.11 -15.88 -19.72
CA TRP A 115 -10.45 -16.34 -20.94
C TRP A 115 -11.45 -16.88 -21.95
#